data_AF-A0A0V0GMA7-F1
#
_entry.id   AF-A0A0V0GMA7-F1
#
_cell.length_a   1.000
_cell.length_b   1.000
_cell.length_c   1.000
_cell.angle_alpha   90.00
_cell.angle_beta   90.00
_cell.angle_gamma   90.00
#
_symmetry.space_group_name_H-M   'P 1'
#
loop_
_entity.id
_entity.type
_entity.pdbx_description
1 polymer ?
#
loop_
_entity_poly.entity_id
_entity_poly.type
_entity_poly.pdbx_seq_one_letter_code
_entity_poly.pdbx_strand_id
1 'polypeptide(L)' 'MATKNQTRPSFARVKVEVDLLSDFPKRINIRVRKQSGVKIWVQINYDHIPKYCANYRLQGHIEHECYALHP' A
#
# COMPACT_ATOMS: atom_id res chain seq x y z
N MET A 1 13.94 25.16 7.83
CA MET A 1 15.04 24.23 7.47
C MET A 1 14.88 22.87 8.20
N ALA A 2 13.75 22.18 8.04
CA ALA A 2 13.52 20.87 8.71
C ALA A 2 13.68 19.69 7.73
N THR A 3 13.29 19.88 6.47
CA THR A 3 13.48 18.91 5.38
C THR A 3 14.96 18.73 4.99
N LYS A 4 15.77 19.80 5.06
CA LYS A 4 17.20 19.78 4.72
C LYS A 4 18.06 19.03 5.76
N ASN A 5 17.62 19.00 7.03
CA ASN A 5 18.40 18.46 8.15
C ASN A 5 17.94 17.06 8.61
N GLN A 6 16.95 16.43 7.94
CA GLN A 6 16.44 15.08 8.26
C GLN A 6 16.17 14.82 9.76
N THR A 7 15.89 15.87 10.54
CA THR A 7 15.94 15.85 12.01
C THR A 7 14.68 15.28 12.63
N ARG A 8 13.65 15.00 11.81
CA ARG A 8 12.44 14.29 12.19
C ARG A 8 12.03 13.37 11.04
N PRO A 9 12.52 12.13 10.95
CA PRO A 9 11.90 11.13 10.10
C PRO A 9 10.59 10.67 10.77
N SER A 10 9.64 11.59 10.96
CA SER A 10 8.36 11.30 11.63
C SER A 10 7.42 10.52 10.71
N PHE A 11 7.63 10.55 9.40
CA PHE A 11 6.91 9.72 8.44
C PHE A 11 7.76 9.44 7.20
N ALA A 12 7.56 8.28 6.58
CA ALA A 12 8.10 7.91 5.28
C ALA A 12 6.94 7.55 4.35
N ARG A 13 6.97 8.03 3.10
CA ARG A 13 6.03 7.61 2.06
C ARG A 13 6.73 6.59 1.16
N VAL A 14 6.11 5.42 1.00
CA VAL A 14 6.62 4.34 0.15
C VAL A 14 5.62 4.13 -0.98
N LYS A 15 6.11 4.07 -2.22
CA LYS A 15 5.31 3.58 -3.35
C LYS A 15 5.51 2.07 -3.44
N VAL A 16 4.41 1.34 -3.49
CA VAL A 16 4.40 -0.11 -3.66
C VAL A 16 3.61 -0.46 -4.91
N GLU A 17 4.15 -1.37 -5.70
CA GLU A 17 3.40 -2.04 -6.75
C GLU A 17 2.73 -3.26 -6.12
N VAL A 18 1.42 -3.36 -6.29
CA VAL A 18 0.60 -4.41 -5.70
C VAL A 18 -0.31 -4.98 -6.78
N ASP A 19 -0.45 -6.29 -6.78
CA ASP A 19 -1.44 -6.95 -7.60
C ASP A 19 -2.82 -6.78 -6.94
N LEU A 20 -3.78 -6.24 -7.69
CA LEU A 20 -5.14 -5.95 -7.21
C LEU A 20 -6.00 -7.21 -7.06
N LEU A 21 -5.57 -8.33 -7.66
CA LEU A 21 -6.22 -9.64 -7.50
C LEU A 21 -5.71 -10.41 -6.27
N SER A 22 -4.63 -9.93 -5.65
CA SER A 22 -3.95 -10.59 -4.55
C SER A 22 -4.12 -9.83 -3.23
N ASP A 23 -3.83 -10.49 -2.11
CA ASP A 23 -3.88 -9.86 -0.78
C ASP A 23 -2.87 -8.71 -0.66
N PHE A 24 -3.33 -7.55 -0.22
CA PHE A 24 -2.50 -6.37 -0.01
C PHE A 24 -1.57 -6.57 1.20
N PRO A 25 -0.27 -6.24 1.09
CA PRO A 25 0.66 -6.39 2.21
C PRO A 25 0.29 -5.49 3.38
N LYS A 26 -0.07 -6.09 4.52
CA LYS A 26 -0.54 -5.31 5.70
C LYS A 26 0.61 -4.64 6.47
N ARG A 27 1.85 -5.11 6.29
CA ARG A 27 3.03 -4.65 7.02
C ARG A 27 4.28 -4.68 6.15
N ILE A 28 5.17 -3.71 6.33
CA ILE A 28 6.51 -3.69 5.73
C ILE A 28 7.58 -3.85 6.80
N ASN A 29 8.70 -4.46 6.43
CA ASN A 29 9.88 -4.56 7.28
C ASN A 29 10.92 -3.53 6.85
N ILE A 30 11.23 -2.59 7.74
CA ILE A 30 12.30 -1.60 7.52
C ILE A 30 13.57 -2.14 8.18
N ARG A 31 14.55 -2.51 7.35
CA ARG A 31 15.90 -2.86 7.82
C ARG A 31 16.70 -1.58 8.04
N VAL A 32 16.98 -1.26 9.30
CA VAL A 32 17.86 -0.13 9.66
C VAL A 32 19.30 -0.63 9.70
N ARG A 33 20.15 -0.13 8.78
CA ARG A 33 21.56 -0.56 8.67
C ARG A 33 22.42 -0.28 9.91
N LYS A 34 22.00 0.65 10.78
CA LYS A 34 22.80 1.15 11.91
C LYS A 34 22.68 0.36 13.22
N GLN A 35 21.68 -0.51 13.39
CA GLN A 35 21.56 -1.35 14.60
C GLN A 35 21.33 -2.80 14.19
N SER A 36 22.26 -3.65 14.60
CA SER A 36 22.29 -5.11 14.48
C SER A 36 20.92 -5.77 14.29
N GLY A 37 20.54 -6.07 13.04
CA GLY A 37 19.46 -7.01 12.73
C GLY A 37 18.05 -6.63 13.19
N VAL A 38 17.81 -5.43 13.73
CA VAL A 38 16.48 -5.03 14.22
C VAL A 38 15.54 -4.88 13.03
N LYS A 39 14.52 -5.74 12.99
CA LYS A 39 13.43 -5.72 12.00
C LYS A 39 12.30 -4.87 12.56
N ILE A 40 12.11 -3.66 12.03
CA ILE A 40 10.99 -2.81 12.41
C ILE A 40 9.83 -3.13 11.47
N TRP A 41 8.78 -3.75 12.01
CA TRP A 41 7.54 -3.97 11.29
C TRP A 41 6.65 -2.75 11.42
N VAL A 42 6.31 -2.13 10.28
CA VAL A 42 5.42 -0.98 10.23
C VAL A 42 4.14 -1.39 9.51
N GLN A 43 2.99 -1.09 10.12
CA GLN A 43 1.70 -1.32 9.49
C GLN A 43 1.48 -0.32 8.35
N ILE A 44 1.00 -0.82 7.21
CA ILE A 44 0.64 0.05 6.09
C ILE A 44 -0.79 0.55 6.34
N ASN A 45 -0.94 1.87 6.37
CA ASN A 45 -2.24 2.51 6.22
C ASN A 45 -2.39 2.94 4.76
N TYR A 46 -3.27 2.26 4.04
CA TYR A 46 -3.59 2.61 2.67
C TYR A 46 -4.52 3.82 2.66
N ASP A 47 -4.13 4.86 1.92
CA ASP A 47 -4.94 6.06 1.76
C ASP A 47 -6.13 5.81 0.82
N HIS A 48 -5.89 5.06 -0.26
CA HIS A 48 -6.90 4.65 -1.22
C HIS A 48 -6.52 3.31 -1.86
N ILE A 49 -7.39 2.30 -1.74
CA ILE A 49 -7.24 1.01 -2.43
C ILE A 49 -8.20 1.02 -3.63
N PRO A 50 -7.71 0.97 -4.87
CA PRO A 50 -8.59 0.96 -6.03
C PRO A 50 -9.38 -0.36 -6.09
N LYS A 51 -10.68 -0.25 -6.36
CA LYS A 51 -11.54 -1.42 -6.64
C LYS A 51 -11.14 -2.04 -7.98
N TYR A 52 -11.10 -3.36 -8.05
CA TYR A 52 -10.84 -4.12 -9.27
C TYR A 52 -11.89 -5.22 -9.45
N CYS A 53 -12.47 -5.32 -10.65
CA CYS A 53 -13.40 -6.38 -11.02
C CYS A 53 -12.63 -7.48 -11.78
N ALA A 54 -12.50 -8.67 -11.18
CA ALA A 54 -11.81 -9.79 -11.82
C ALA A 54 -12.54 -10.28 -13.08
N ASN A 55 -13.87 -10.24 -13.08
CA ASN A 55 -14.70 -10.68 -14.21
C ASN A 55 -14.47 -9.88 -15.49
N TYR A 56 -14.42 -8.54 -15.40
CA TYR A 56 -14.26 -7.65 -16.56
C TYR A 56 -12.83 -7.10 -16.71
N ARG A 57 -11.94 -7.43 -15.76
CA ARG A 57 -10.55 -6.95 -15.70
C ARG A 57 -10.42 -5.41 -15.69
N LEU A 58 -11.42 -4.73 -15.12
CA LEU A 58 -11.53 -3.27 -15.07
C LEU A 58 -11.36 -2.73 -13.65
N GLN A 59 -10.77 -1.54 -13.55
CA GLN A 59 -10.70 -0.78 -12.32
C GLN A 59 -11.96 0.09 -12.13
N GLY A 60 -12.41 0.25 -10.89
CA GLY A 60 -13.48 1.19 -10.52
C GLY A 60 -14.66 0.58 -9.77
N HIS A 61 -14.87 -0.73 -9.87
CA HIS A 61 -15.97 -1.43 -9.22
C HIS A 61 -15.57 -2.86 -8.84
N ILE A 62 -16.29 -3.48 -7.90
CA ILE A 62 -16.07 -4.88 -7.47
C ILE A 62 -17.06 -5.82 -8.16
N GLU A 63 -16.79 -7.12 -8.20
CA GLU A 63 -17.59 -8.14 -8.90
C GLU A 63 -19.11 -8.05 -8.64
N HIS A 64 -19.48 -7.80 -7.38
CA HIS A 64 -20.87 -7.62 -6.97
C HIS A 64 -21.54 -6.38 -7.59
N GLU A 65 -20.78 -5.32 -7.81
CA GLU A 65 -21.25 -4.09 -8.47
C GLU A 65 -21.19 -4.20 -10.01
N CYS A 66 -20.46 -5.17 -10.58
CA CYS A 66 -20.32 -5.33 -12.03
C CYS A 66 -21.65 -5.66 -12.71
N TYR A 67 -22.47 -6.53 -12.10
CA TYR A 67 -23.79 -6.90 -12.63
C TYR A 67 -24.79 -5.74 -12.69
N ALA A 68 -24.62 -4.72 -11.83
CA ALA A 68 -25.49 -3.54 -11.82
C ALA A 68 -25.08 -2.49 -12.85
N LEU A 69 -23.79 -2.45 -13.22
CA LEU A 69 -23.23 -1.47 -14.16
C LEU A 69 -23.19 -1.99 -15.61
N HIS A 70 -23.13 -3.31 -15.79
CA HIS A 70 -23.08 -3.98 -17.08
C HIS A 70 -24.12 -5.13 -17.12
N PRO A 71 -25.41 -4.82 -17.39
CA PRO A 71 -26.44 -5.84 -17.59
C PRO A 71 -26.24 -6.65 -18.87
#